data_AF-A0AAN8W7F1-F1
#
_entry.id   AF-A0AAN8W7F1-F1
#
_cell.length_a   1.000
_cell.length_b   1.000
_cell.length_c   1.000
_cell.angle_alpha   90.00
_cell.angle_beta   90.00
_cell.angle_gamma   90.00
#
_symmetry.space_group_name_H-M   'P 1'
#
loop_
_entity.id
_entity.type
_entity.pdbx_description
1 polymer ?
#
loop_
_entity_poly.entity_id
_entity_poly.type
_entity_poly.pdbx_seq_one_letter_code
_entity_poly.pdbx_strand_id
1 'polypeptide(L)'
;MCLLCSRTRMSLSLKLQMAGKKVILLLVFISLFLGIAFADWNILNQKKKVVGPSLKNYCESWRINVELNNIKGFDVVPQECVEYIGKYMTSSQYKADSGRALEESMLYLSSCCTLAGDGKDAWIFDVDDTLLSTVPYYKKHGFGGDKLNVSSLETWMKESKAPPLEHSLNLFNEIKGRGIKIFLISSRRETLRSATVDNLIKVGYHGWTGLRLRALEDELTDVKNYKAEARRRLTDEGYRIWGATGDQWSSFDGLPSAKRTFKLPNSLYYVS
;
A
#
# COMPACT_ATOMS: atom_id res chain seq x y z
N MET A 1 -26.07 63.96 43.76
CA MET A 1 -27.45 63.73 43.32
C MET A 1 -27.51 63.93 41.81
N CYS A 2 -28.08 62.94 41.11
CA CYS A 2 -28.67 63.02 39.77
C CYS A 2 -27.82 62.97 38.48
N LEU A 3 -28.15 61.92 37.70
CA LEU A 3 -28.19 61.80 36.23
C LEU A 3 -26.82 61.72 35.53
N LEU A 4 -25.92 60.82 35.93
CA LEU A 4 -25.95 59.37 35.64
C LEU A 4 -26.16 59.02 34.14
N CYS A 5 -25.04 58.87 33.42
CA CYS A 5 -24.53 57.57 32.97
C CYS A 5 -25.48 56.60 32.20
N SER A 6 -26.58 57.07 31.60
CA SER A 6 -27.54 56.19 30.90
C SER A 6 -27.49 56.26 29.37
N ARG A 7 -27.10 57.38 28.76
CA ARG A 7 -27.15 57.53 27.29
C ARG A 7 -25.97 56.92 26.53
N THR A 8 -24.76 56.94 27.08
CA THR A 8 -23.56 56.36 26.43
C THR A 8 -23.45 54.84 26.59
N ARG A 9 -23.96 54.28 27.69
CA ARG A 9 -24.01 52.80 27.90
C ARG A 9 -25.01 52.10 26.97
N MET A 10 -26.13 52.76 26.65
CA MET A 10 -27.16 52.19 25.78
C MET A 10 -26.67 52.09 24.32
N SER A 11 -25.93 53.09 23.82
CA SER A 11 -25.34 53.07 22.48
C SER A 11 -24.27 51.99 22.29
N LEU A 12 -23.42 51.77 23.31
CA LEU A 12 -22.38 50.74 23.27
C LEU A 12 -22.96 49.33 23.40
N SER A 13 -23.98 49.14 24.25
CA SER A 13 -24.68 47.86 24.43
C SER A 13 -25.42 47.42 23.17
N LEU A 14 -26.11 48.34 22.47
CA LEU A 14 -26.76 48.05 21.18
C LEU A 14 -25.74 47.74 20.07
N LYS A 15 -24.59 48.43 20.03
CA LYS A 15 -23.51 48.12 19.07
C LYS A 15 -22.85 46.77 19.34
N LEU A 16 -22.62 46.40 20.61
CA LEU A 16 -22.11 45.06 20.97
C LEU A 16 -23.14 43.95 20.71
N GLN A 17 -24.44 44.18 20.94
CA GLN A 17 -25.49 43.21 20.61
C GLN A 17 -25.64 43.00 19.09
N MET A 18 -25.51 44.07 18.28
CA MET A 18 -25.53 43.96 16.82
C MET A 18 -24.27 43.29 16.26
N ALA A 19 -23.09 43.58 16.84
CA ALA A 19 -21.84 42.92 16.47
C ALA A 19 -21.86 41.42 16.85
N GLY A 20 -22.33 41.08 18.05
CA GLY A 20 -22.49 39.70 18.50
C GLY A 20 -23.47 38.90 17.64
N LYS A 21 -24.61 39.50 17.24
CA LYS A 21 -25.55 38.86 16.30
C LYS A 21 -24.95 38.64 14.91
N LYS A 22 -24.14 39.56 14.40
CA LYS A 22 -23.43 39.40 13.11
C LYS A 22 -22.34 38.33 13.17
N VAL A 23 -21.61 38.23 14.29
CA VAL A 23 -20.57 37.21 14.49
C VAL A 23 -21.19 35.82 14.68
N ILE A 24 -22.30 35.71 15.43
CA ILE A 24 -23.03 34.45 15.58
C ILE A 24 -23.65 34.02 14.24
N LEU A 25 -24.21 34.95 13.46
CA LEU A 25 -24.73 34.63 12.13
C LEU A 25 -23.60 34.18 11.18
N LEU A 26 -22.42 34.80 11.25
CA LEU A 26 -21.25 34.40 10.45
C LEU A 26 -20.72 33.03 10.87
N LEU A 27 -20.68 32.72 12.17
CA LEU A 27 -20.26 31.40 12.68
C LEU A 27 -21.27 30.30 12.35
N VAL A 28 -22.58 30.60 12.36
CA VAL A 28 -23.64 29.67 11.92
C VAL A 28 -23.57 29.47 10.39
N PHE A 29 -23.24 30.49 9.62
CA PHE A 29 -22.98 30.34 8.19
C PHE A 29 -21.72 29.47 7.94
N ILE A 30 -20.63 29.69 8.67
CA ILE A 30 -19.40 28.88 8.54
C ILE A 30 -19.64 27.42 8.98
N SER A 31 -20.44 27.16 10.01
CA SER A 31 -20.78 25.78 10.42
C SER A 31 -21.79 25.10 9.48
N LEU A 32 -22.68 25.85 8.82
CA LEU A 32 -23.53 25.32 7.73
C LEU A 32 -22.72 24.99 6.46
N PHE A 33 -21.60 25.67 6.22
CA PHE A 33 -20.71 25.39 5.08
C PHE A 33 -19.62 24.34 5.37
N LEU A 34 -19.38 23.97 6.63
CA LEU A 34 -18.48 22.87 6.99
C LEU A 34 -19.15 21.48 6.93
N GLY A 35 -20.48 21.43 6.77
CA GLY A 35 -21.26 20.18 6.72
C GLY A 35 -21.39 19.54 5.33
N ILE A 36 -20.84 20.13 4.26
CA ILE A 36 -20.98 19.61 2.89
C ILE A 36 -19.65 19.77 2.13
N ALA A 37 -18.65 18.97 2.51
CA ALA A 37 -17.53 18.61 1.63
C ALA A 37 -16.77 17.39 2.16
N PHE A 38 -17.47 16.32 2.55
CA PHE A 38 -16.90 15.01 2.23
C PHE A 38 -17.09 14.86 0.72
N ALA A 39 -16.08 15.29 -0.03
CA ALA A 39 -16.02 15.06 -1.46
C ALA A 39 -15.94 13.54 -1.65
N ASP A 40 -17.10 12.94 -1.83
CA ASP A 40 -17.28 11.59 -2.34
C ASP A 40 -16.54 11.55 -3.68
N TRP A 41 -15.30 11.05 -3.69
CA TRP A 41 -14.43 10.99 -4.89
C TRP A 41 -14.89 9.89 -5.87
N ASN A 42 -16.20 9.62 -5.89
CA ASN A 42 -16.87 8.95 -6.97
C ASN A 42 -16.99 9.92 -8.15
N ILE A 43 -16.06 9.79 -9.10
CA ILE A 43 -16.08 10.44 -10.43
C ILE A 43 -17.45 10.32 -11.12
N LEU A 44 -18.29 9.36 -10.73
CA LEU A 44 -19.59 9.07 -11.33
C LEU A 44 -20.75 9.94 -10.82
N ASN A 45 -20.59 10.77 -9.79
CA ASN A 45 -21.68 11.66 -9.36
C ASN A 45 -21.83 12.90 -10.25
N GLN A 46 -20.87 13.17 -11.14
CA GLN A 46 -21.05 14.12 -12.23
C GLN A 46 -21.69 13.42 -13.43
N LYS A 47 -23.02 13.40 -13.48
CA LYS A 47 -23.81 13.10 -14.70
C LYS A 47 -23.62 14.19 -15.76
N LYS A 48 -22.40 14.35 -16.28
CA LYS A 48 -22.23 14.78 -17.67
C LYS A 48 -22.25 13.51 -18.51
N LYS A 49 -23.02 13.53 -19.60
CA LYS A 49 -22.89 12.58 -20.71
C LYS A 49 -21.46 12.69 -21.26
N VAL A 50 -20.50 12.10 -20.56
CA VAL A 50 -19.26 11.65 -21.18
C VAL A 50 -19.71 10.57 -22.13
N VAL A 51 -19.39 10.70 -23.42
CA VAL A 51 -19.35 9.56 -24.31
C VAL A 51 -18.26 8.66 -23.73
N GLY A 52 -18.66 7.83 -22.76
CA GLY A 52 -17.76 7.26 -21.77
C GLY A 52 -17.06 6.01 -22.29
N PRO A 53 -15.87 5.67 -21.75
CA PRO A 53 -15.31 4.34 -21.91
C PRO A 53 -16.35 3.29 -21.48
N SER A 54 -16.39 2.14 -22.16
CA SER A 54 -17.12 0.97 -21.65
C SER A 54 -16.67 0.68 -20.22
N LEU A 55 -17.52 0.07 -19.38
CA LEU A 55 -17.17 -0.28 -18.00
C LEU A 55 -15.81 -1.03 -17.93
N LYS A 56 -15.55 -1.89 -18.91
CA LYS A 56 -14.26 -2.55 -19.10
C LYS A 56 -13.09 -1.56 -19.23
N ASN A 57 -13.20 -0.57 -20.12
CA ASN A 57 -12.16 0.42 -20.34
C ASN A 57 -11.95 1.32 -19.11
N TYR A 58 -13.03 1.65 -18.39
CA TYR A 58 -12.94 2.39 -17.13
C TYR A 58 -12.16 1.59 -16.08
N CYS A 59 -12.54 0.33 -15.83
CA CYS A 59 -11.89 -0.50 -14.82
C CYS A 59 -10.43 -0.83 -15.17
N GLU A 60 -10.13 -1.01 -16.46
CA GLU A 60 -8.74 -1.14 -16.91
C GLU A 60 -7.93 0.13 -16.69
N SER A 61 -8.52 1.30 -16.99
CA SER A 61 -7.89 2.60 -16.75
C SER A 61 -7.68 2.84 -15.25
N TRP A 62 -8.62 2.44 -14.41
CA TRP A 62 -8.46 2.50 -12.96
C TRP A 62 -7.30 1.59 -12.51
N ARG A 63 -7.29 0.33 -12.94
CA ARG A 63 -6.26 -0.67 -12.60
C ARG A 63 -4.86 -0.18 -12.94
N ILE A 64 -4.64 0.28 -14.18
CA ILE A 64 -3.31 0.75 -14.59
C ILE A 64 -2.90 2.02 -13.82
N ASN A 65 -3.83 2.91 -13.46
CA ASN A 65 -3.51 4.10 -12.70
C ASN A 65 -3.23 3.83 -11.21
N VAL A 66 -3.72 2.70 -10.66
CA VAL A 66 -3.23 2.17 -9.38
C VAL A 66 -1.77 1.76 -9.51
N GLU A 67 -1.42 0.97 -10.54
CA GLU A 67 -0.05 0.51 -10.76
C GLU A 67 0.94 1.65 -11.03
N LEU A 68 0.52 2.66 -11.79
CA LEU A 68 1.31 3.86 -12.08
C LEU A 68 1.41 4.83 -10.89
N ASN A 69 0.83 4.49 -9.74
CA ASN A 69 0.81 5.34 -8.54
C ASN A 69 0.09 6.69 -8.74
N ASN A 70 -0.82 6.80 -9.70
CA ASN A 70 -1.66 7.98 -9.90
C ASN A 70 -2.87 7.96 -8.97
N ILE A 71 -3.46 6.77 -8.78
CA ILE A 71 -4.51 6.52 -7.80
C ILE A 71 -3.85 5.96 -6.55
N LYS A 72 -3.99 6.67 -5.42
CA LYS A 72 -3.39 6.33 -4.14
C LYS A 72 -4.42 6.31 -3.03
N GLY A 73 -4.18 5.52 -1.99
CA GLY A 73 -4.98 5.54 -0.77
C GLY A 73 -6.45 5.17 -0.98
N PHE A 74 -6.74 4.29 -1.95
CA PHE A 74 -8.10 3.78 -2.11
C PHE A 74 -8.40 2.80 -0.98
N ASP A 75 -9.58 2.91 -0.38
CA ASP A 75 -10.00 2.03 0.72
C ASP A 75 -10.42 0.64 0.22
N VAL A 76 -11.09 0.61 -0.93
CA VAL A 76 -11.60 -0.60 -1.61
C VAL A 76 -11.56 -0.41 -3.12
N VAL A 77 -11.54 -1.50 -3.86
CA VAL A 77 -11.76 -1.52 -5.31
C VAL A 77 -13.15 -0.94 -5.60
N PRO A 78 -13.32 -0.04 -6.60
CA PRO A 78 -14.63 0.44 -7.01
C PRO A 78 -15.58 -0.73 -7.28
N GLN A 79 -16.80 -0.67 -6.74
CA GLN A 79 -17.72 -1.81 -6.76
C GLN A 79 -18.01 -2.29 -8.18
N GLU A 80 -18.15 -1.36 -9.12
CA GLU A 80 -18.35 -1.64 -10.54
C GLU A 80 -17.15 -2.33 -11.22
N CYS A 81 -15.98 -2.31 -10.58
CA CYS A 81 -14.73 -2.91 -11.07
C CYS A 81 -14.32 -4.20 -10.37
N VAL A 82 -15.00 -4.61 -9.30
CA VAL A 82 -14.68 -5.84 -8.54
C VAL A 82 -14.59 -7.07 -9.44
N GLU A 83 -15.58 -7.27 -10.32
CA GLU A 83 -15.57 -8.41 -11.25
C GLU A 83 -14.39 -8.33 -12.24
N TYR A 84 -14.09 -7.11 -12.73
CA TYR A 84 -12.99 -6.89 -13.65
C TYR A 84 -11.63 -7.20 -12.99
N ILE A 85 -11.41 -6.69 -11.79
CA ILE A 85 -10.19 -6.93 -11.02
C ILE A 85 -10.06 -8.40 -10.64
N GLY A 86 -11.15 -9.05 -10.20
CA GLY A 86 -11.15 -10.48 -9.94
C GLY A 86 -10.77 -11.32 -11.17
N LYS A 87 -11.29 -10.97 -12.34
CA LYS A 87 -10.89 -11.58 -13.62
C LYS A 87 -9.41 -11.36 -13.91
N TYR A 88 -8.89 -10.13 -13.75
CA TYR A 88 -7.48 -9.84 -13.95
C TYR A 88 -6.58 -10.65 -13.00
N MET A 89 -6.80 -10.57 -11.68
CA MET A 89 -5.97 -11.20 -10.65
C MET A 89 -5.95 -12.73 -10.71
N THR A 90 -6.90 -13.35 -11.43
CA THR A 90 -6.95 -14.80 -11.66
C THR A 90 -6.63 -15.21 -13.11
N SER A 91 -6.29 -14.25 -13.97
CA SER A 91 -6.01 -14.49 -15.39
C SER A 91 -4.57 -14.90 -15.67
N SER A 92 -4.34 -15.38 -16.89
CA SER A 92 -3.00 -15.50 -17.47
C SER A 92 -2.30 -14.15 -17.66
N GLN A 93 -3.04 -13.04 -17.81
CA GLN A 93 -2.44 -11.71 -17.97
C GLN A 93 -1.72 -11.27 -16.69
N TYR A 94 -2.33 -11.46 -15.51
CA TYR A 94 -1.66 -11.18 -14.22
C TYR A 94 -0.37 -11.97 -14.05
N LYS A 95 -0.38 -13.26 -14.45
CA LYS A 95 0.83 -14.08 -14.47
C LYS A 95 1.88 -13.55 -15.43
N ALA A 96 1.48 -13.16 -16.64
CA ALA A 96 2.39 -12.63 -17.66
C ALA A 96 3.00 -11.28 -17.25
N ASP A 97 2.20 -10.37 -16.68
CA ASP A 97 2.66 -9.07 -16.18
C ASP A 97 3.65 -9.25 -15.03
N SER A 98 3.34 -10.14 -14.08
CA SER A 98 4.25 -10.49 -12.98
C SER A 98 5.54 -11.14 -13.48
N GLY A 99 5.42 -12.07 -14.43
CA GLY A 99 6.55 -12.72 -15.09
C GLY A 99 7.48 -11.72 -15.77
N ARG A 100 6.92 -10.77 -16.53
CA ARG A 100 7.69 -9.72 -17.21
C ARG A 100 8.47 -8.86 -16.22
N ALA A 101 7.85 -8.42 -15.12
CA ALA A 101 8.55 -7.62 -14.10
C ALA A 101 9.74 -8.37 -13.47
N LEU A 102 9.59 -9.68 -13.25
CA LEU A 102 10.62 -10.52 -12.66
C LEU A 102 11.70 -10.93 -13.67
N GLU A 103 11.35 -11.14 -14.94
CA GLU A 103 12.31 -11.30 -16.04
C GLU A 103 13.22 -10.07 -16.18
N GLU A 104 12.67 -8.86 -16.09
CA GLU A 104 13.47 -7.63 -16.07
C GLU A 104 14.42 -7.56 -14.87
N SER A 105 14.02 -8.11 -13.73
CA SER A 105 14.90 -8.20 -12.56
C SER A 105 16.03 -9.21 -12.75
N MET A 106 15.76 -10.34 -13.41
CA MET A 106 16.79 -11.32 -13.77
C MET A 106 17.77 -10.77 -14.81
N LEU A 107 17.26 -10.02 -15.79
CA LEU A 107 18.08 -9.34 -16.79
C LEU A 107 19.00 -8.32 -16.12
N TYR A 108 18.46 -7.47 -15.25
CA TYR A 108 19.23 -6.52 -14.46
C TYR A 108 20.31 -7.20 -13.62
N LEU A 109 19.96 -8.28 -12.90
CA LEU A 109 20.94 -9.05 -12.12
C LEU A 109 22.08 -9.62 -12.98
N SER A 110 21.79 -9.99 -14.22
CA SER A 110 22.77 -10.58 -15.13
C SER A 110 23.63 -9.54 -15.85
N SER A 111 23.14 -8.30 -15.99
CA SER A 111 23.82 -7.26 -16.78
C SER A 111 24.45 -6.14 -15.95
N CYS A 112 23.97 -5.87 -14.74
CA CYS A 112 24.35 -4.68 -13.97
C CYS A 112 25.44 -4.93 -12.94
N CYS A 113 25.36 -6.09 -12.30
CA CYS A 113 25.68 -6.13 -10.89
C CYS A 113 27.03 -6.82 -10.74
N THR A 114 28.09 -6.01 -10.67
CA THR A 114 29.41 -6.49 -10.27
C THR A 114 29.38 -6.79 -8.78
N LEU A 115 28.96 -8.01 -8.44
CA LEU A 115 28.92 -8.49 -7.07
C LEU A 115 30.35 -8.45 -6.49
N ALA A 116 30.50 -7.87 -5.30
CA ALA A 116 31.81 -7.73 -4.70
C ALA A 116 32.33 -9.06 -4.12
N GLY A 117 31.43 -10.02 -3.85
CA GLY A 117 31.80 -11.34 -3.32
C GLY A 117 32.21 -11.35 -1.85
N ASP A 118 32.09 -10.23 -1.14
CA ASP A 118 32.38 -10.06 0.29
C ASP A 118 31.19 -10.48 1.21
N GLY A 119 30.12 -11.04 0.63
CA GLY A 119 28.92 -11.43 1.35
C GLY A 119 27.98 -10.28 1.75
N LYS A 120 28.21 -9.07 1.23
CA LYS A 120 27.39 -7.87 1.50
C LYS A 120 26.48 -7.46 0.34
N ASP A 121 26.45 -8.21 -0.75
CA ASP A 121 25.47 -8.00 -1.81
C ASP A 121 24.10 -8.52 -1.37
N ALA A 122 23.07 -7.68 -1.45
CA ALA A 122 21.74 -7.99 -0.92
C ALA A 122 20.60 -7.73 -1.90
N TRP A 123 19.52 -8.48 -1.73
CA TRP A 123 18.23 -8.29 -2.39
C TRP A 123 17.10 -8.35 -1.37
N ILE A 124 16.09 -7.51 -1.56
CA ILE A 124 14.94 -7.43 -0.66
C ILE A 124 13.69 -7.94 -1.36
N PHE A 125 12.89 -8.75 -0.66
CA PHE A 125 11.55 -9.13 -1.07
C PHE A 125 10.53 -8.70 -0.03
N ASP A 126 9.41 -8.16 -0.50
CA ASP A 126 8.15 -8.22 0.25
C ASP A 126 7.61 -9.66 0.30
N VAL A 127 6.62 -9.94 1.14
CA VAL A 127 6.08 -11.31 1.30
C VAL A 127 4.72 -11.49 0.65
N ASP A 128 3.72 -10.73 1.09
CA ASP A 128 2.34 -10.88 0.59
C ASP A 128 2.22 -10.36 -0.84
N ASP A 129 1.57 -11.13 -1.71
CA ASP A 129 1.44 -10.93 -3.16
C ASP A 129 2.75 -10.68 -3.93
N THR A 130 3.88 -10.94 -3.27
CA THR A 130 5.21 -10.93 -3.84
C THR A 130 5.80 -12.33 -3.84
N LEU A 131 5.83 -13.00 -2.69
CA LEU A 131 6.26 -14.40 -2.56
C LEU A 131 5.08 -15.35 -2.33
N LEU A 132 4.12 -14.93 -1.50
CA LEU A 132 2.93 -15.69 -1.09
C LEU A 132 1.67 -14.95 -1.55
N SER A 133 0.82 -15.59 -2.36
CA SER A 133 -0.37 -14.93 -2.90
C SER A 133 -1.53 -14.91 -1.91
N THR A 134 -2.11 -13.73 -1.71
CA THR A 134 -3.34 -13.52 -0.92
C THR A 134 -4.60 -13.56 -1.80
N VAL A 135 -4.47 -13.71 -3.12
CA VAL A 135 -5.59 -13.85 -4.07
C VAL A 135 -6.64 -14.88 -3.63
N PRO A 136 -6.29 -16.06 -3.07
CA PRO A 136 -7.31 -17.00 -2.58
C PRO A 136 -8.17 -16.47 -1.43
N TYR A 137 -7.62 -15.61 -0.57
CA TYR A 137 -8.37 -14.92 0.48
C TYR A 137 -9.31 -13.89 -0.16
N TYR A 138 -8.77 -12.99 -0.98
CA TYR A 138 -9.56 -11.91 -1.61
C TYR A 138 -10.63 -12.43 -2.56
N LYS A 139 -10.44 -13.57 -3.21
CA LYS A 139 -11.48 -14.23 -4.02
C LYS A 139 -12.76 -14.53 -3.21
N LYS A 140 -12.63 -14.80 -1.90
CA LYS A 140 -13.76 -15.04 -1.00
C LYS A 140 -14.30 -13.76 -0.34
N HIS A 141 -13.62 -12.63 -0.53
CA HIS A 141 -13.89 -11.34 0.12
C HIS A 141 -13.91 -10.22 -0.93
N GLY A 142 -14.67 -10.45 -2.00
CA GLY A 142 -14.99 -9.40 -2.98
C GLY A 142 -13.82 -8.86 -3.80
N PHE A 143 -12.70 -9.58 -3.93
CA PHE A 143 -11.50 -9.14 -4.69
C PHE A 143 -11.05 -7.70 -4.35
N GLY A 144 -11.16 -7.31 -3.08
CA GLY A 144 -10.78 -5.97 -2.62
C GLY A 144 -11.93 -4.95 -2.64
N GLY A 145 -13.12 -5.33 -3.09
CA GLY A 145 -14.34 -4.52 -2.98
C GLY A 145 -14.87 -4.41 -1.55
N ASP A 146 -14.56 -5.38 -0.69
CA ASP A 146 -14.93 -5.33 0.73
C ASP A 146 -13.83 -4.64 1.54
N LYS A 147 -14.22 -3.88 2.58
CA LYS A 147 -13.25 -3.35 3.55
C LYS A 147 -12.53 -4.51 4.22
N LEU A 148 -11.19 -4.42 4.27
CA LEU A 148 -10.37 -5.48 4.82
C LEU A 148 -10.68 -5.72 6.30
N ASN A 149 -11.05 -6.96 6.62
CA ASN A 149 -11.08 -7.44 8.00
C ASN A 149 -9.71 -8.04 8.33
N VAL A 150 -8.87 -7.25 9.01
CA VAL A 150 -7.50 -7.64 9.36
C VAL A 150 -7.47 -8.94 10.17
N SER A 151 -8.32 -9.09 11.19
CA SER A 151 -8.38 -10.31 12.02
C SER A 151 -8.75 -11.55 11.21
N SER A 152 -9.64 -11.41 10.22
CA SER A 152 -9.99 -12.49 9.28
C SER A 152 -8.80 -12.87 8.39
N LEU A 153 -8.11 -11.88 7.83
CA LEU A 153 -6.91 -12.11 7.01
C LEU A 153 -5.80 -12.79 7.83
N GLU A 154 -5.53 -12.30 9.05
CA GLU A 154 -4.52 -12.90 9.93
C GLU A 154 -4.88 -14.35 10.32
N THR A 155 -6.18 -14.63 10.53
CA THR A 155 -6.66 -16.01 10.77
C THR A 155 -6.39 -16.90 9.56
N TRP A 156 -6.65 -16.40 8.35
CA TRP A 156 -6.33 -17.12 7.12
C TRP A 156 -4.82 -17.33 6.94
N MET A 157 -3.99 -16.31 7.25
CA MET A 157 -2.53 -16.42 7.18
C MET A 157 -1.98 -17.47 8.15
N LYS A 158 -2.58 -17.63 9.34
CA LYS A 158 -2.23 -18.66 10.33
C LYS A 158 -2.44 -20.09 9.84
N GLU A 159 -3.23 -20.28 8.77
CA GLU A 159 -3.39 -21.61 8.17
C GLU A 159 -2.15 -22.07 7.38
N SER A 160 -1.22 -21.16 7.03
CA SER A 160 0.02 -21.47 6.31
C SER A 160 -0.20 -22.22 4.99
N LYS A 161 -1.18 -21.75 4.20
CA LYS A 161 -1.63 -22.36 2.93
C LYS A 161 -1.63 -21.38 1.75
N ALA A 162 -1.06 -20.18 1.89
CA ALA A 162 -0.92 -19.25 0.78
C ALA A 162 -0.04 -19.89 -0.31
N PRO A 163 -0.48 -19.92 -1.58
CA PRO A 163 0.31 -20.49 -2.65
C PRO A 163 1.49 -19.57 -3.01
N PRO A 164 2.59 -20.12 -3.56
CA PRO A 164 3.70 -19.30 -4.04
C PRO A 164 3.31 -18.57 -5.32
N LEU A 165 3.96 -17.43 -5.58
CA LEU A 165 4.04 -16.87 -6.93
C LEU A 165 5.23 -17.53 -7.64
N GLU A 166 4.96 -18.37 -8.65
CA GLU A 166 5.95 -19.24 -9.30
C GLU A 166 7.16 -18.46 -9.86
N HIS A 167 6.92 -17.35 -10.58
CA HIS A 167 8.00 -16.51 -11.11
C HIS A 167 8.87 -15.90 -10.00
N SER A 168 8.28 -15.57 -8.84
CA SER A 168 9.01 -15.03 -7.70
C SER A 168 9.88 -16.09 -7.03
N LEU A 169 9.39 -17.33 -6.95
CA LEU A 169 10.16 -18.48 -6.47
C LEU A 169 11.38 -18.74 -7.35
N ASN A 170 11.23 -18.64 -8.67
CA ASN A 170 12.35 -18.78 -9.61
C ASN A 170 13.39 -17.68 -9.38
N LEU A 171 12.97 -16.41 -9.35
CA LEU A 171 13.88 -15.29 -9.09
C LEU A 171 14.59 -15.44 -7.73
N PHE A 172 13.87 -15.82 -6.68
CA PHE A 172 14.43 -16.04 -5.35
C PHE A 172 15.55 -17.08 -5.39
N ASN A 173 15.31 -18.22 -6.05
CA ASN A 173 16.31 -19.29 -6.17
C ASN A 173 17.51 -18.87 -7.02
N GLU A 174 17.31 -18.11 -8.10
CA GLU A 174 18.38 -17.53 -8.92
C GLU A 174 19.27 -16.57 -8.12
N ILE A 175 18.67 -15.65 -7.37
CA ILE A 175 19.40 -14.70 -6.50
C ILE A 175 20.22 -15.46 -5.45
N LYS A 176 19.60 -16.46 -4.82
CA LYS A 176 20.27 -17.32 -3.83
C LYS A 176 21.44 -18.07 -4.44
N GLY A 177 21.28 -18.65 -5.64
CA GLY A 177 22.32 -19.37 -6.37
C GLY A 177 23.53 -18.52 -6.70
N ARG A 178 23.35 -17.19 -6.81
CA ARG A 178 24.42 -16.21 -7.03
C ARG A 178 25.12 -15.73 -5.75
N GLY A 179 24.75 -16.28 -4.59
CA GLY A 179 25.35 -15.93 -3.30
C GLY A 179 24.89 -14.59 -2.72
N ILE A 180 23.90 -13.93 -3.34
CA ILE A 180 23.32 -12.67 -2.87
C ILE A 180 22.48 -12.95 -1.62
N LYS A 181 22.63 -12.11 -0.59
CA LYS A 181 21.87 -12.21 0.67
C LYS A 181 20.44 -11.75 0.46
N ILE A 182 19.49 -12.62 0.77
CA ILE A 182 18.07 -12.31 0.60
C ILE A 182 17.47 -11.89 1.94
N PHE A 183 16.87 -10.70 1.99
CA PHE A 183 16.12 -10.22 3.14
C PHE A 183 14.64 -10.12 2.81
N LEU A 184 13.81 -10.65 3.71
CA LEU A 184 12.36 -10.57 3.63
C LEU A 184 11.88 -9.47 4.57
N ILE A 185 11.19 -8.45 4.05
CA ILE A 185 10.65 -7.36 4.83
C ILE A 185 9.14 -7.27 4.58
N SER A 186 8.35 -7.67 5.56
CA SER A 186 6.89 -7.75 5.45
C SER A 186 6.19 -6.85 6.46
N SER A 187 5.00 -6.40 6.08
CA SER A 187 4.07 -5.67 6.95
C SER A 187 3.22 -6.59 7.85
N ARG A 188 3.34 -7.93 7.72
CA ARG A 188 2.73 -8.86 8.68
C ARG A 188 3.22 -8.55 10.09
N ARG A 189 2.35 -8.77 11.07
CA ARG A 189 2.70 -8.67 12.49
C ARG A 189 3.64 -9.80 12.91
N GLU A 190 4.48 -9.52 13.89
CA GLU A 190 5.43 -10.46 14.48
C GLU A 190 4.74 -11.74 15.01
N THR A 191 3.50 -11.63 15.49
CA THR A 191 2.67 -12.76 15.93
C THR A 191 2.39 -13.79 14.83
N LEU A 192 2.59 -13.44 13.55
CA LEU A 192 2.45 -14.33 12.39
C LEU A 192 3.78 -14.97 11.97
N ARG A 193 4.88 -14.78 12.71
CA ARG A 193 6.20 -15.28 12.31
C ARG A 193 6.22 -16.76 12.01
N SER A 194 5.74 -17.61 12.93
CA SER A 194 5.73 -19.06 12.73
C SER A 194 4.97 -19.43 11.47
N ALA A 195 3.72 -18.98 11.34
CA ALA A 195 2.89 -19.28 10.18
C ALA A 195 3.52 -18.79 8.86
N THR A 196 4.15 -17.62 8.87
CA THR A 196 4.83 -17.05 7.70
C THR A 196 6.02 -17.91 7.29
N VAL A 197 6.88 -18.30 8.25
CA VAL A 197 8.04 -19.17 8.01
C VAL A 197 7.57 -20.54 7.51
N ASP A 198 6.60 -21.15 8.19
CA ASP A 198 6.06 -22.47 7.82
C ASP A 198 5.51 -22.45 6.40
N ASN A 199 4.77 -21.39 6.02
CA ASN A 199 4.24 -21.26 4.69
C ASN A 199 5.35 -21.10 3.65
N LEU A 200 6.34 -20.22 3.89
CA LEU A 200 7.46 -19.98 2.97
C LEU A 200 8.25 -21.27 2.70
N ILE A 201 8.61 -21.99 3.77
CA ILE A 201 9.33 -23.28 3.68
C ILE A 201 8.48 -24.31 2.92
N LYS A 202 7.20 -24.44 3.25
CA LYS A 202 6.30 -25.42 2.62
C LYS A 202 6.15 -25.22 1.12
N VAL A 203 6.26 -23.98 0.64
CA VAL A 203 6.14 -23.67 -0.80
C VAL A 203 7.49 -23.49 -1.51
N GLY A 204 8.60 -23.87 -0.85
CA GLY A 204 9.91 -24.00 -1.49
C GLY A 204 10.86 -22.82 -1.33
N TYR A 205 10.48 -21.78 -0.58
CA TYR A 205 11.42 -20.71 -0.23
C TYR A 205 12.32 -21.17 0.91
N HIS A 206 13.63 -21.22 0.68
CA HIS A 206 14.62 -21.62 1.68
C HIS A 206 15.89 -20.78 1.57
N GLY A 207 16.52 -20.48 2.71
CA GLY A 207 17.85 -19.85 2.74
C GLY A 207 17.83 -18.33 2.61
N TRP A 208 16.74 -17.66 3.00
CA TRP A 208 16.80 -16.21 3.22
C TRP A 208 17.73 -15.90 4.41
N THR A 209 18.40 -14.75 4.36
CA THR A 209 19.35 -14.27 5.38
C THR A 209 18.65 -13.66 6.59
N GLY A 210 17.54 -12.95 6.37
CA GLY A 210 16.76 -12.37 7.47
C GLY A 210 15.30 -12.20 7.11
N LEU A 211 14.42 -12.32 8.11
CA LEU A 211 13.00 -12.04 8.01
C LEU A 211 12.61 -10.98 9.06
N ARG A 212 12.17 -9.82 8.59
CA ARG A 212 11.66 -8.73 9.42
C ARG A 212 10.15 -8.62 9.26
N LEU A 213 9.43 -8.78 10.37
CA LEU A 213 8.00 -8.54 10.51
C LEU A 213 7.79 -7.37 11.48
N ARG A 214 6.58 -6.79 11.47
CA ARG A 214 6.25 -5.63 12.30
C ARG A 214 6.08 -6.04 13.76
N ALA A 215 6.91 -5.49 14.62
CA ALA A 215 6.79 -5.66 16.06
C ALA A 215 5.66 -4.78 16.63
N LEU A 216 5.34 -4.93 17.91
CA LEU A 216 4.26 -4.16 18.55
C LEU A 216 4.56 -2.66 18.53
N GLU A 217 5.82 -2.28 18.73
CA GLU A 217 6.31 -0.90 18.65
C GLU A 217 6.18 -0.31 17.24
N ASP A 218 6.13 -1.16 16.21
CA ASP A 218 6.00 -0.71 14.83
C ASP A 218 4.54 -0.44 14.45
N GLU A 219 3.52 -0.84 15.24
CA GLU A 219 2.11 -0.84 14.81
C GLU A 219 1.56 0.53 14.41
N LEU A 220 2.04 1.60 15.04
CA LEU A 220 1.63 2.97 14.74
C LEU A 220 2.46 3.62 13.61
N THR A 221 3.51 2.95 13.16
CA THR A 221 4.37 3.42 12.07
C THR A 221 3.74 3.09 10.73
N ASP A 222 3.66 4.07 9.83
CA ASP A 222 3.26 3.87 8.43
C ASP A 222 4.17 2.83 7.73
N VAL A 223 3.61 2.04 6.80
CA VAL A 223 4.32 0.88 6.25
C VAL A 223 5.55 1.32 5.45
N LYS A 224 5.47 2.40 4.67
CA LYS A 224 6.65 2.91 3.95
C LYS A 224 7.76 3.30 4.91
N ASN A 225 7.44 3.93 6.04
CA ASN A 225 8.43 4.37 7.02
C ASN A 225 9.09 3.17 7.70
N TYR A 226 8.29 2.18 8.10
CA TYR A 226 8.79 0.93 8.66
C TYR A 226 9.72 0.20 7.67
N LYS A 227 9.34 0.09 6.39
CA LYS A 227 10.16 -0.59 5.37
C LYS A 227 11.42 0.23 5.03
N ALA A 228 11.34 1.56 4.98
CA ALA A 228 12.51 2.42 4.77
C ALA A 228 13.52 2.30 5.90
N GLU A 229 13.06 2.26 7.15
CA GLU A 229 13.91 2.04 8.32
C GLU A 229 14.56 0.64 8.30
N ALA A 230 13.82 -0.39 7.89
CA ALA A 230 14.39 -1.72 7.71
C ALA A 230 15.50 -1.72 6.63
N ARG A 231 15.32 -1.01 5.51
CA ARG A 231 16.37 -0.86 4.49
C ARG A 231 17.58 -0.08 5.01
N ARG A 232 17.35 0.95 5.84
CA ARG A 232 18.40 1.73 6.48
C ARG A 232 19.30 0.85 7.33
N ARG A 233 18.71 0.05 8.23
CA ARG A 233 19.46 -0.89 9.07
C ARG A 233 20.35 -1.83 8.27
N LEU A 234 19.83 -2.40 7.18
CA LEU A 234 20.65 -3.24 6.28
C LEU A 234 21.81 -2.46 5.65
N THR A 235 21.58 -1.23 5.24
CA THR A 235 22.64 -0.37 4.67
C THR A 235 23.69 0.00 5.72
N ASP A 236 23.26 0.30 6.95
CA ASP A 236 24.14 0.62 8.09
C ASP A 236 24.97 -0.61 8.52
N GLU A 237 24.43 -1.82 8.36
CA GLU A 237 25.15 -3.09 8.48
C GLU A 237 26.13 -3.36 7.31
N GLY A 238 26.20 -2.47 6.34
CA GLY A 238 27.11 -2.51 5.20
C GLY A 238 26.59 -3.27 3.98
N TYR A 239 25.31 -3.66 3.94
CA TYR A 239 24.75 -4.33 2.77
C TYR A 239 24.56 -3.37 1.59
N ARG A 240 24.90 -3.85 0.40
CA ARG A 240 24.61 -3.21 -0.88
C ARG A 240 23.33 -3.79 -1.45
N ILE A 241 22.24 -3.04 -1.32
CA ILE A 241 20.92 -3.48 -1.78
C ILE A 241 20.81 -3.25 -3.30
N TRP A 242 21.07 -4.29 -4.10
CA TRP A 242 21.03 -4.23 -5.56
C TRP A 242 19.61 -4.12 -6.11
N GLY A 243 18.66 -4.78 -5.44
CA GLY A 243 17.28 -4.80 -5.86
C GLY A 243 16.31 -4.95 -4.71
N ALA A 244 15.10 -4.45 -4.93
CA ALA A 244 13.95 -4.71 -4.09
C ALA A 244 12.75 -5.11 -4.98
N THR A 245 12.08 -6.19 -4.61
CA THR A 245 10.88 -6.69 -5.29
C THR A 245 9.70 -6.63 -4.33
N GLY A 246 8.58 -6.10 -4.80
CA GLY A 246 7.37 -5.91 -3.99
C GLY A 246 6.16 -5.58 -4.86
N ASP A 247 4.96 -5.76 -4.32
CA ASP A 247 3.69 -5.50 -5.02
C ASP A 247 3.05 -4.16 -4.61
N GLN A 248 3.67 -3.40 -3.73
CA GLN A 248 3.22 -2.08 -3.28
C GLN A 248 4.33 -1.03 -3.44
N TRP A 249 3.96 0.22 -3.69
CA TRP A 249 4.93 1.33 -3.74
C TRP A 249 5.55 1.61 -2.36
N SER A 250 4.83 1.37 -1.26
CA SER A 250 5.36 1.43 0.11
C SER A 250 6.50 0.43 0.37
N SER A 251 6.67 -0.60 -0.46
CA SER A 251 7.84 -1.49 -0.41
C SER A 251 9.15 -0.80 -0.82
N PHE A 252 9.06 0.32 -1.54
CA PHE A 252 10.20 1.02 -2.14
C PHE A 252 10.37 2.44 -1.63
N ASP A 253 9.27 3.11 -1.29
CA ASP A 253 9.26 4.51 -0.89
C ASP A 253 10.11 4.78 0.36
N GLY A 254 10.78 5.93 0.38
CA GLY A 254 11.68 6.35 1.45
C GLY A 254 13.16 6.00 1.23
N LEU A 255 14.03 6.63 2.01
CA LEU A 255 15.49 6.45 1.91
C LEU A 255 16.04 5.59 3.07
N PRO A 256 17.08 4.77 2.82
CA PRO A 256 17.76 4.57 1.54
C PRO A 256 16.94 3.68 0.58
N SER A 257 17.15 3.88 -0.72
CA SER A 257 16.54 3.06 -1.78
C SER A 257 17.47 1.91 -2.18
N ALA A 258 16.89 0.83 -2.71
CA ALA A 258 17.65 -0.14 -3.49
C ALA A 258 18.22 0.51 -4.77
N LYS A 259 19.22 -0.11 -5.40
CA LYS A 259 19.75 0.37 -6.69
C LYS A 259 18.71 0.32 -7.82
N ARG A 260 17.83 -0.69 -7.81
CA ARG A 260 16.65 -0.77 -8.68
C ARG A 260 15.47 -1.42 -7.94
N THR A 261 14.26 -1.05 -8.31
CA THR A 261 13.02 -1.56 -7.71
C THR A 261 12.16 -2.22 -8.78
N PHE A 262 11.49 -3.32 -8.42
CA PHE A 262 10.66 -4.12 -9.33
C PHE A 262 9.27 -4.29 -8.72
N LYS A 263 8.30 -3.55 -9.27
CA LYS A 263 6.90 -3.55 -8.82
C LYS A 263 6.14 -4.68 -9.51
N LEU A 264 5.56 -5.58 -8.71
CA LEU A 264 4.58 -6.56 -9.17
C LEU A 264 3.18 -5.94 -9.19
N PRO A 265 2.30 -6.35 -10.13
CA PRO A 265 0.94 -5.85 -10.17
C PRO A 265 0.16 -6.27 -8.93
N ASN A 266 -0.57 -5.35 -8.31
CA ASN A 266 -1.55 -5.67 -7.29
C ASN A 266 -2.62 -4.60 -7.23
N SER A 267 -3.83 -4.97 -7.63
CA SER A 267 -4.99 -4.08 -7.66
C SER A 267 -6.07 -4.48 -6.64
N LEU A 268 -5.75 -5.35 -5.68
CA LEU A 268 -6.68 -5.82 -4.64
C LEU A 268 -6.74 -4.86 -3.45
N TYR A 269 -5.65 -4.18 -3.13
CA TYR A 269 -5.54 -3.30 -1.96
C TYR A 269 -4.41 -2.28 -2.14
N TYR A 270 -4.45 -1.23 -1.32
CA TYR A 270 -3.41 -0.21 -1.24
C TYR A 270 -2.78 -0.22 0.15
N VAL A 271 -1.45 -0.16 0.22
CA VAL A 271 -0.72 0.02 1.48
C VAL A 271 0.20 1.22 1.37
N SER A 272 0.01 2.19 2.26
CA SER A 272 0.88 3.36 2.44
C SER A 272 1.91 3.13 3.55
#